data_AF-A0A8T3QZL3-F1
#
_entry.id   AF-A0A8T3QZL3-F1
#
_cell.length_a   1.000
_cell.length_b   1.000
_cell.length_c   1.000
_cell.angle_alpha   90.00
_cell.angle_beta   90.00
_cell.angle_gamma   90.00
#
_symmetry.space_group_name_H-M   'P 1'
#
loop_
_entity.id
_entity.type
_entity.pdbx_description
1 polymer ?
#
loop_
_entity_poly.entity_id
_entity_poly.type
_entity_poly.pdbx_seq_one_letter_code
_entity_poly.pdbx_strand_id
1 'polypeptide(L)'
;MVPALTDPPDPSALPALPAVPSGFPSAAVVSLLRSMADDEFVIGFSDSEWTGIAPQLEEDIAMSSLAQDELGHAAALYGLLADLTGTDPDALAYDREPADYRHARLLDHGRGDWAMTMARRYLY
;
A
#
# COMPACT_ATOMS: atom_id res chain seq x y z
N MET A 1 -14.13 -27.24 -15.64
CA MET A 1 -13.25 -26.41 -16.48
C MET A 1 -13.43 -24.98 -15.99
N VAL A 2 -12.53 -24.49 -15.15
CA VAL A 2 -12.57 -23.10 -14.66
C VAL A 2 -12.20 -22.20 -15.85
N PRO A 3 -12.96 -21.15 -16.16
CA PRO A 3 -12.57 -20.23 -17.23
C PRO A 3 -11.19 -19.66 -16.93
N ALA A 4 -10.33 -19.56 -17.95
CA ALA A 4 -9.05 -18.88 -17.80
C ALA A 4 -9.31 -17.46 -17.26
N LEU A 5 -8.68 -17.12 -16.14
CA LEU A 5 -8.64 -15.76 -15.64
C LEU A 5 -8.04 -14.93 -16.78
N THR A 6 -8.81 -14.02 -17.36
CA THR A 6 -8.31 -13.11 -18.39
C THR A 6 -7.19 -12.28 -17.78
N ASP A 7 -6.07 -12.12 -18.48
CA ASP A 7 -4.99 -11.25 -18.04
C ASP A 7 -5.56 -9.88 -17.63
N PRO A 8 -5.04 -9.26 -16.54
CA PRO A 8 -5.45 -7.92 -16.17
C PRO A 8 -5.24 -6.97 -17.35
N PRO A 9 -6.12 -5.97 -17.53
CA PRO A 9 -5.99 -5.01 -18.61
C PRO A 9 -4.63 -4.32 -18.55
N ASP A 10 -4.05 -4.06 -19.73
CA ASP A 10 -2.81 -3.28 -19.85
C ASP A 10 -2.96 -1.96 -19.06
N PRO A 11 -2.12 -1.70 -18.05
CA PRO A 11 -2.23 -0.49 -17.25
C PRO A 11 -2.06 0.79 -18.09
N SER A 12 -1.40 0.71 -19.25
CA SER A 12 -1.29 1.82 -20.21
C SER A 12 -2.57 2.07 -21.02
N ALA A 13 -3.50 1.10 -21.04
CA ALA A 13 -4.80 1.20 -21.68
C ALA A 13 -5.89 1.79 -20.75
N LEU A 14 -5.56 2.03 -19.47
CA LEU A 14 -6.46 2.74 -18.56
C LEU A 14 -6.59 4.21 -19.00
N PRO A 15 -7.81 4.78 -18.96
CA PRO A 15 -7.99 6.19 -19.29
C PRO A 15 -7.15 7.05 -18.34
N ALA A 16 -6.52 8.09 -18.88
CA ALA A 16 -5.85 9.09 -18.05
C ALA A 16 -6.83 9.60 -16.99
N LEU A 17 -6.37 9.64 -15.73
CA LEU A 17 -7.20 10.13 -14.64
C LEU A 17 -7.61 11.59 -14.92
N PRO A 18 -8.84 11.97 -14.56
CA PRO A 18 -9.28 13.35 -14.73
C PRO A 18 -8.34 14.28 -13.97
N ALA A 19 -8.01 15.43 -14.59
CA ALA A 19 -7.22 16.45 -13.94
C ALA A 19 -7.89 16.89 -12.62
N VAL A 20 -7.09 17.04 -11.56
CA VAL A 20 -7.59 17.54 -10.27
C VAL A 20 -8.23 18.92 -10.49
N PRO A 21 -9.49 19.14 -10.06
CA PRO A 21 -10.18 20.42 -10.27
C PRO A 21 -9.37 21.58 -9.70
N SER A 22 -9.23 22.65 -10.47
CA SER A 22 -8.60 23.89 -10.01
C SER A 22 -9.42 24.48 -8.85
N GLY A 23 -8.79 24.62 -7.67
CA GLY A 23 -9.40 25.15 -6.45
C GLY A 23 -9.39 24.21 -5.24
N PHE A 24 -9.07 22.93 -5.40
CA PHE A 24 -8.71 22.08 -4.27
C PHE A 24 -7.32 22.47 -3.74
N PRO A 25 -7.11 22.58 -2.41
CA PRO A 25 -5.78 22.83 -1.88
C PRO A 25 -4.89 21.62 -2.19
N SER A 26 -4.00 21.79 -3.17
CA SER A 26 -3.07 20.74 -3.65
C SER A 26 -2.28 20.11 -2.50
N ALA A 27 -1.91 20.90 -1.49
CA ALA A 27 -1.23 20.43 -0.29
C ALA A 27 -2.05 19.41 0.52
N ALA A 28 -3.37 19.56 0.61
CA ALA A 28 -4.22 18.62 1.34
C ALA A 28 -4.32 17.27 0.61
N VAL A 29 -4.44 17.30 -0.72
CA VAL A 29 -4.45 16.09 -1.56
C VAL A 29 -3.12 15.37 -1.47
N VAL A 30 -2.00 16.09 -1.59
CA VAL A 30 -0.64 15.56 -1.42
C VAL A 30 -0.46 14.91 -0.04
N SER A 31 -0.91 15.58 1.02
CA SER A 31 -0.81 15.04 2.39
C SER A 31 -1.66 13.78 2.57
N LEU A 32 -2.86 13.75 2.01
CA LEU A 32 -3.75 12.59 2.10
C LEU A 32 -3.17 11.39 1.35
N LEU A 33 -2.80 11.58 0.08
CA LEU A 33 -2.21 10.52 -0.75
C LEU A 33 -0.93 9.96 -0.12
N ARG A 34 -0.08 10.83 0.42
CA ARG A 34 1.13 10.39 1.14
C ARG A 34 0.79 9.54 2.35
N SER A 35 -0.18 9.95 3.16
CA SER A 35 -0.53 9.18 4.36
C SER A 35 -1.10 7.81 3.99
N MET A 36 -1.99 7.76 2.98
CA MET A 36 -2.53 6.51 2.45
C MET A 36 -1.43 5.61 1.85
N ALA A 37 -0.52 6.18 1.05
CA ALA A 37 0.57 5.40 0.47
C ALA A 37 1.51 4.82 1.53
N ASP A 38 1.82 5.61 2.56
CA ASP A 38 2.64 5.20 3.69
C ASP A 38 1.96 4.08 4.49
N ASP A 39 0.64 4.18 4.69
CA ASP A 39 -0.15 3.17 5.38
C ASP A 39 -0.10 1.81 4.67
N GLU A 40 -0.48 1.77 3.39
CA GLU A 40 -0.49 0.55 2.57
C GLU A 40 0.93 -0.05 2.45
N PHE A 41 1.96 0.81 2.33
CA PHE A 41 3.35 0.36 2.26
C PHE A 41 3.79 -0.33 3.56
N VAL A 42 3.57 0.32 4.71
CA VAL A 42 4.05 -0.19 6.00
C VAL A 42 3.32 -1.46 6.38
N ILE A 43 2.00 -1.53 6.15
CA ILE A 43 1.25 -2.73 6.51
C ILE A 43 1.49 -3.88 5.53
N GLY A 44 1.62 -3.60 4.24
CA GLY A 44 2.03 -4.60 3.24
C GLY A 44 3.40 -5.19 3.54
N PHE A 45 4.37 -4.35 3.93
CA PHE A 45 5.69 -4.82 4.38
C PHE A 45 5.59 -5.69 5.64
N SER A 46 4.87 -5.23 6.66
CA SER A 46 4.72 -5.95 7.93
C SER A 46 4.02 -7.31 7.75
N ASP A 47 3.02 -7.38 6.87
CA ASP A 47 2.28 -8.59 6.58
C ASP A 47 3.10 -9.59 5.76
N SER A 48 3.99 -9.09 4.89
CA SER A 48 4.92 -9.93 4.13
C SER A 48 5.88 -10.73 5.02
N GLU A 49 6.13 -10.26 6.25
CA GLU A 49 6.94 -10.98 7.23
C GLU A 49 6.33 -12.32 7.67
N TRP A 50 5.05 -12.57 7.38
CA TRP A 50 4.41 -13.85 7.67
C TRP A 50 4.60 -14.90 6.59
N THR A 51 5.13 -14.53 5.42
CA THR A 51 5.28 -15.43 4.27
C THR A 51 6.13 -16.65 4.62
N GLY A 52 5.54 -17.84 4.46
CA GLY A 52 6.14 -19.14 4.79
C GLY A 52 6.16 -19.50 6.27
N ILE A 53 5.60 -18.68 7.17
CA ILE A 53 5.67 -18.87 8.63
C ILE A 53 4.37 -18.54 9.37
N ALA A 54 3.26 -18.30 8.66
CA ALA A 54 1.95 -18.22 9.30
C ALA A 54 1.58 -19.56 9.96
N PRO A 55 0.65 -19.58 10.96
CA PRO A 55 0.33 -20.79 11.71
C PRO A 55 -0.23 -21.94 10.87
N GLN A 56 -0.98 -21.62 9.81
CA GLN A 56 -1.55 -22.57 8.85
C GLN A 56 -1.26 -22.17 7.41
N LEU A 57 -1.33 -23.13 6.48
CA LEU A 57 -1.03 -22.90 5.06
C LEU A 57 -2.03 -21.90 4.44
N GLU A 58 -3.30 -22.00 4.78
CA GLU A 58 -4.35 -21.12 4.30
C GLU A 58 -4.14 -19.68 4.79
N GLU A 59 -3.70 -19.53 6.03
CA GLU A 59 -3.35 -18.24 6.62
C GLU A 59 -2.12 -17.63 5.93
N ASP A 60 -1.14 -18.45 5.57
CA ASP A 60 0.06 -18.03 4.85
C ASP A 60 -0.26 -17.49 3.45
N ILE A 61 -1.10 -18.23 2.71
CA ILE A 61 -1.56 -17.83 1.37
C ILE A 61 -2.39 -16.55 1.47
N ALA A 62 -3.29 -16.47 2.44
CA ALA A 62 -4.13 -15.29 2.64
C ALA A 62 -3.31 -14.04 2.99
N MET A 63 -2.37 -14.16 3.94
CA MET A 63 -1.51 -13.02 4.32
C MET A 63 -0.56 -12.61 3.20
N SER A 64 -0.02 -13.57 2.45
CA SER A 64 0.83 -13.25 1.29
C SER A 64 0.04 -12.50 0.22
N SER A 65 -1.22 -12.88 -0.03
CA SER A 65 -2.10 -12.17 -0.97
C SER A 65 -2.43 -10.76 -0.48
N LEU A 66 -2.75 -10.60 0.81
CA LEU A 66 -3.01 -9.28 1.40
C LEU A 66 -1.77 -8.39 1.29
N ALA A 67 -0.59 -8.90 1.64
CA ALA A 67 0.66 -8.15 1.54
C ALA A 67 0.93 -7.69 0.10
N GLN A 68 0.64 -8.55 -0.90
CA GLN A 68 0.78 -8.19 -2.32
C GLN A 68 -0.20 -7.08 -2.75
N ASP A 69 -1.47 -7.17 -2.32
CA ASP A 69 -2.48 -6.17 -2.66
C ASP A 69 -2.13 -4.80 -2.06
N GLU A 70 -1.73 -4.75 -0.79
CA GLU A 70 -1.33 -3.54 -0.07
C GLU A 70 -0.09 -2.89 -0.71
N LEU A 71 0.93 -3.68 -1.05
CA LEU A 71 2.10 -3.15 -1.78
C LEU A 71 1.73 -2.66 -3.19
N GLY A 72 0.75 -3.28 -3.84
CA GLY A 72 0.19 -2.83 -5.11
C GLY A 72 -0.53 -1.48 -4.99
N HIS A 73 -1.35 -1.30 -3.94
CA HIS A 73 -1.98 -0.02 -3.63
C HIS A 73 -0.96 1.06 -3.30
N ALA A 74 0.05 0.75 -2.48
CA ALA A 74 1.14 1.66 -2.17
C ALA A 74 1.84 2.14 -3.44
N ALA A 75 2.18 1.22 -4.35
CA ALA A 75 2.80 1.56 -5.63
C ALA A 75 1.92 2.49 -6.48
N ALA A 76 0.61 2.22 -6.55
CA ALA A 76 -0.32 3.08 -7.27
C ALA A 76 -0.41 4.48 -6.64
N LEU A 77 -0.51 4.56 -5.31
CA LEU A 77 -0.63 5.84 -4.58
C LEU A 77 0.65 6.67 -4.64
N TYR A 78 1.82 6.06 -4.51
CA TYR A 78 3.10 6.75 -4.71
C TYR A 78 3.26 7.24 -6.15
N GLY A 79 2.78 6.50 -7.15
CA GLY A 79 2.72 6.95 -8.54
C GLY A 79 1.89 8.22 -8.70
N LEU A 80 0.68 8.25 -8.14
CA LEU A 80 -0.17 9.45 -8.16
C LEU A 80 0.48 10.64 -7.44
N LEU A 81 1.12 10.38 -6.29
CA LEU A 81 1.82 11.40 -5.54
C LEU A 81 3.03 11.94 -6.31
N ALA A 82 3.76 11.07 -7.01
CA ALA A 82 4.88 11.43 -7.88
C ALA A 82 4.43 12.35 -9.02
N ASP A 83 3.34 12.02 -9.71
CA ASP A 83 2.76 12.84 -10.78
C ASP A 83 2.37 14.24 -10.29
N LEU A 84 1.83 14.34 -9.08
CA LEU A 84 1.39 15.61 -8.49
C LEU A 84 2.55 16.48 -7.99
N THR A 85 3.63 15.87 -7.53
CA THR A 85 4.76 16.58 -6.90
C THR A 85 5.98 16.72 -7.81
N GLY A 86 5.97 16.07 -8.98
CA GLY A 86 7.08 16.06 -9.92
C GLY A 86 8.32 15.36 -9.37
N THR A 87 8.11 14.26 -8.61
CA THR A 87 9.18 13.47 -8.00
C THR A 87 9.15 12.02 -8.50
N ASP A 88 10.03 11.17 -7.97
CA ASP A 88 10.14 9.75 -8.31
C ASP A 88 9.38 8.88 -7.28
N PRO A 89 8.52 7.94 -7.70
CA PRO A 89 7.76 7.10 -6.77
C PRO A 89 8.64 6.21 -5.91
N ASP A 90 9.77 5.70 -6.42
CA ASP A 90 10.69 4.88 -5.62
C ASP A 90 11.40 5.72 -4.55
N ALA A 91 11.82 6.95 -4.88
CA ALA A 91 12.35 7.89 -3.90
C ALA A 91 11.32 8.22 -2.79
N LEU A 92 10.03 8.32 -3.15
CA LEU A 92 8.96 8.44 -2.16
C LEU A 92 8.82 7.18 -1.31
N ALA A 93 8.96 5.98 -1.85
CA ALA A 93 8.78 4.75 -1.09
C ALA A 93 9.99 4.42 -0.19
N TYR A 94 11.23 4.66 -0.64
CA TYR A 94 12.44 4.07 -0.05
C TYR A 94 13.49 5.07 0.45
N ASP A 95 13.57 6.28 -0.11
CA ASP A 95 14.67 7.21 0.17
C ASP A 95 14.35 8.21 1.31
N ARG A 96 13.20 8.05 1.97
CA ARG A 96 12.77 8.91 3.08
C ARG A 96 13.30 8.42 4.42
N GLU A 97 13.61 9.37 5.30
CA GLU A 97 13.90 9.05 6.70
C GLU A 97 12.65 8.51 7.41
N PRO A 98 12.80 7.62 8.41
CA PRO A 98 11.64 7.07 9.15
C PRO A 98 10.71 8.13 9.75
N ALA A 99 11.27 9.27 10.17
CA ALA A 99 10.51 10.39 10.72
C ALA A 99 9.61 11.11 9.68
N ASP A 100 9.80 10.83 8.39
CA ASP A 100 9.05 11.43 7.28
C ASP A 100 7.88 10.56 6.80
N TYR A 101 7.71 9.36 7.33
CA TYR A 101 6.52 8.55 7.09
C TYR A 101 5.33 9.06 7.92
N ARG A 102 4.15 9.00 7.33
CA ARG A 102 2.89 9.56 7.82
C ARG A 102 1.80 8.50 7.99
N HIS A 103 2.20 7.23 8.01
CA HIS A 103 1.31 6.13 8.36
C HIS A 103 0.73 6.25 9.77
N ALA A 104 -0.40 5.60 9.97
CA ALA A 104 -1.12 5.45 11.21
C ALA A 104 -0.20 4.86 12.28
N ARG A 105 -0.21 5.47 13.47
CA ARG A 105 0.62 5.04 14.61
C ARG A 105 0.36 3.60 15.05
N LEU A 106 -0.81 3.05 14.70
CA LEU A 106 -1.14 1.64 14.92
C LEU A 106 -0.11 0.68 14.24
N LEU A 107 0.53 1.13 13.15
CA LEU A 107 1.49 0.33 12.39
C LEU A 107 2.93 0.48 12.89
N ASP A 108 3.19 1.33 13.89
CA ASP A 108 4.51 1.43 14.53
C ASP A 108 4.82 0.20 15.40
N HIS A 109 3.81 -0.64 15.68
CA HIS A 109 4.01 -1.91 16.37
C HIS A 109 4.66 -2.93 15.44
N GLY A 110 5.81 -3.47 15.85
CA GLY A 110 6.42 -4.63 15.16
C GLY A 110 5.45 -5.81 15.10
N ARG A 111 5.73 -6.77 14.21
CA ARG A 111 4.83 -7.88 13.84
C ARG A 111 4.07 -8.53 15.01
N GLY A 112 4.79 -8.82 16.10
CA GLY A 112 4.26 -9.52 17.28
C GLY A 112 4.00 -10.99 17.00
N ASP A 113 3.03 -11.55 17.73
CA ASP A 113 2.48 -12.88 17.43
C ASP A 113 1.31 -12.79 16.43
N TRP A 114 0.77 -13.95 16.08
CA TRP A 114 -0.32 -14.04 15.12
C TRP A 114 -1.59 -13.30 15.60
N ALA A 115 -1.93 -13.40 16.89
CA ALA A 115 -3.09 -12.74 17.46
C ALA A 115 -2.97 -11.21 17.40
N MET A 116 -1.77 -10.67 17.68
CA MET A 116 -1.47 -9.24 17.53
C MET A 116 -1.60 -8.80 16.07
N THR A 117 -1.13 -9.60 15.12
CA THR A 117 -1.28 -9.32 13.68
C THR A 117 -2.75 -9.25 13.29
N MET A 118 -3.55 -10.24 13.68
CA MET A 118 -5.00 -10.24 13.39
C MET A 118 -5.72 -9.06 14.04
N ALA A 119 -5.38 -8.71 15.28
CA ALA A 119 -5.95 -7.55 15.96
C ALA A 119 -5.58 -6.23 15.25
N ARG A 120 -4.31 -6.06 14.85
CA ARG A 120 -3.85 -4.90 14.08
C ARG A 120 -4.59 -4.79 12.75
N ARG A 121 -4.70 -5.90 12.02
CA ARG A 121 -5.35 -5.97 10.70
C ARG A 121 -6.86 -5.73 10.75
N TYR A 122 -7.50 -6.06 11.86
CA TYR A 122 -8.93 -5.80 12.09
C TYR A 122 -9.23 -4.33 12.45
N LEU A 123 -8.31 -3.66 13.14
CA LEU A 123 -8.48 -2.29 13.63
C LEU A 123 -8.05 -1.22 12.62
N TYR A 124 -7.20 -1.59 11.69
CA TYR A 124 -6.81 -0.79 10.53
C TYR A 124 -7.89 -0.93 9.44
#